data_AF-A0A917ZHX5-F1
#
_entry.id   AF-A0A917ZHX5-F1
#
_cell.length_a   1.000
_cell.length_b   1.000
_cell.length_c   1.000
_cell.angle_alpha   90.00
_cell.angle_beta   90.00
_cell.angle_gamma   90.00
#
_symmetry.space_group_name_H-M   'P 1'
#
loop_
_entity.id
_entity.type
_entity.pdbx_description
1 polymer ?
#
loop_
_entity_poly.entity_id
_entity_poly.type
_entity_poly.pdbx_seq_one_letter_code
_entity_poly.pdbx_strand_id
1 'polypeptide(L)' 'MSTEDELLQVEEDLARLRAENRELREQIGDMGATDQIEIGAMIAMADEREELIADLERRRADLRQRLQRS' A
#
# COMPACT_ATOMS: atom_id res chain seq x y z
N MET A 1 -18.86 3.79 13.63
CA MET A 1 -18.37 3.98 12.24
C MET A 1 -19.32 3.26 11.32
N SER A 2 -19.78 3.96 10.29
CA SER A 2 -20.58 3.38 9.21
C SER A 2 -19.66 2.60 8.25
N THR A 3 -20.25 1.76 7.39
CA THR A 3 -19.51 1.08 6.32
C THR A 3 -18.92 2.08 5.31
N GLU A 4 -19.55 3.24 5.12
CA GLU A 4 -19.00 4.34 4.29
C GLU A 4 -17.78 4.99 4.94
N ASP A 5 -17.82 5.26 6.26
CA ASP A 5 -16.67 5.83 6.99
C ASP A 5 -15.46 4.89 6.93
N GLU A 6 -15.72 3.58 7.10
CA GLU A 6 -14.66 2.55 7.03
C GLU A 6 -14.08 2.45 5.62
N LEU A 7 -14.94 2.54 4.58
CA LEU A 7 -14.48 2.53 3.19
C LEU A 7 -13.61 3.74 2.88
N LEU A 8 -14.02 4.94 3.32
CA LEU A 8 -13.27 6.17 3.12
C LEU A 8 -11.88 6.08 3.75
N GLN A 9 -11.81 5.62 5.01
CA GLN A 9 -10.54 5.42 5.71
C GLN A 9 -9.61 4.45 4.96
N VAL A 10 -10.14 3.31 4.49
CA VAL A 10 -9.35 2.35 3.72
C VAL A 10 -8.86 2.93 2.39
N GLU A 11 -9.67 3.75 1.72
CA GLU A 11 -9.28 4.41 0.47
C GLU A 11 -8.19 5.46 0.68
N GLU A 12 -8.25 6.23 1.77
CA GLU A 12 -7.20 7.18 2.16
C GLU A 12 -5.89 6.46 2.51
N ASP A 13 -5.97 5.39 3.29
CA ASP A 13 -4.80 4.58 3.66
C ASP A 13 -4.15 3.93 2.43
N LEU A 14 -4.95 3.42 1.49
CA LEU A 14 -4.45 2.89 0.22
C LEU A 14 -3.76 3.96 -0.62
N ALA A 15 -4.34 5.17 -0.70
CA ALA A 15 -3.76 6.27 -1.46
C ALA A 15 -2.38 6.66 -0.89
N ARG A 16 -2.29 6.77 0.44
CA ARG A 16 -1.05 7.06 1.14
C ARG A 16 0.00 5.97 0.94
N LEU A 17 -0.33 4.71 1.21
CA LEU A 17 0.61 3.59 1.11
C LEU A 17 1.14 3.41 -0.32
N ARG A 18 0.30 3.62 -1.33
CA ARG A 18 0.74 3.57 -2.73
C ARG A 18 1.70 4.71 -3.09
N ALA A 19 1.50 5.90 -2.54
CA ALA A 19 2.41 7.02 -2.74
C ALA A 19 3.77 6.75 -2.08
N GLU A 20 3.76 6.30 -0.81
CA GLU A 20 4.97 5.94 -0.07
C GLU A 20 5.74 4.76 -0.71
N ASN A 21 5.03 3.75 -1.23
CA ASN A 21 5.66 2.62 -1.92
C ASN A 21 6.32 3.06 -3.23
N ARG A 22 5.66 3.94 -4.00
CA ARG A 22 6.24 4.52 -5.22
C ARG A 22 7.51 5.31 -4.90
N GLU A 23 7.45 6.18 -3.90
CA GLU A 23 8.60 6.98 -3.48
C GLU A 23 9.78 6.08 -3.04
N LEU A 24 9.49 5.00 -2.31
CA LEU A 24 10.50 4.02 -1.92
C LEU A 24 11.13 3.33 -3.14
N ARG A 25 10.33 2.96 -4.14
CA ARG A 25 10.82 2.34 -5.38
C ARG A 25 11.65 3.33 -6.24
N GLU A 26 11.28 4.61 -6.25
CA GLU A 26 12.05 5.67 -6.90
C GLU A 26 13.42 5.84 -6.20
N GLN A 27 13.43 5.91 -4.86
CA GLN A 27 14.67 5.99 -4.08
C GLN A 27 15.59 4.79 -4.35
N ILE A 28 15.05 3.56 -4.40
CA ILE A 28 15.83 2.35 -4.76
C ILE A 28 16.45 2.48 -6.15
N GLY A 29 15.72 3.05 -7.13
CA GLY A 29 16.20 3.24 -8.49
C GLY A 29 17.34 4.26 -8.60
N ASP A 30 17.36 5.25 -7.71
CA ASP A 30 18.38 6.30 -7.67
C ASP A 30 19.65 5.89 -6.89
N MET A 31 19.60 4.78 -6.14
CA MET A 31 20.75 4.28 -5.38
C MET A 31 21.86 3.69 -6.27
N GLY A 32 23.10 3.99 -5.91
CA GLY A 32 24.29 3.51 -6.63
C GLY A 32 24.62 2.05 -6.35
N ALA A 33 25.43 1.45 -7.23
CA ALA A 33 25.82 0.03 -7.16
C ALA A 33 26.60 -0.38 -5.89
N THR A 34 27.02 0.57 -5.06
CA THR A 34 27.77 0.36 -3.82
C THR A 34 26.89 -0.02 -2.62
N ASP A 35 25.57 0.17 -2.71
CA ASP A 35 24.67 0.08 -1.55
C ASP A 35 23.76 -1.16 -1.58
N GLN A 36 24.27 -2.28 -2.12
CA GLN A 36 23.47 -3.49 -2.40
C GLN A 36 22.74 -4.07 -1.18
N ILE A 37 23.30 -3.94 0.03
CA ILE A 37 22.66 -4.40 1.26
C ILE A 37 21.45 -3.52 1.61
N GLU A 38 21.61 -2.20 1.49
CA GLU A 38 20.56 -1.23 1.77
C GLU A 38 19.45 -1.31 0.73
N ILE A 39 19.80 -1.45 -0.55
CA ILE A 39 18.86 -1.74 -1.64
C ILE A 39 18.05 -3.01 -1.34
N GLY A 40 18.71 -4.09 -0.90
CA GLY A 40 18.03 -5.34 -0.55
C GLY A 40 17.02 -5.18 0.59
N ALA A 41 17.37 -4.42 1.63
CA ALA A 41 16.46 -4.11 2.73
C ALA A 41 15.27 -3.24 2.26
N MET A 42 15.52 -2.26 1.39
CA MET A 42 14.47 -1.40 0.85
C MET A 42 13.51 -2.15 -0.09
N ILE A 43 14.01 -3.09 -0.89
CA ILE A 43 13.17 -3.98 -1.70
C ILE A 43 12.27 -4.82 -0.80
N ALA A 44 12.80 -5.45 0.24
CA ALA A 44 11.99 -6.22 1.18
C ALA A 44 10.88 -5.37 1.84
N MET A 45 11.21 -4.14 2.24
CA MET A 45 10.21 -3.19 2.77
C MET A 45 9.16 -2.79 1.72
N ALA A 46 9.55 -2.64 0.45
CA ALA A 46 8.62 -2.35 -0.63
C ALA A 46 7.66 -3.52 -0.88
N ASP A 47 8.16 -4.75 -0.84
CA ASP A 47 7.37 -5.96 -1.05
C ASP A 47 6.39 -6.20 0.10
N GLU A 48 6.82 -6.04 1.37
CA GLU A 48 5.92 -6.10 2.53
C GLU A 48 4.78 -5.06 2.44
N ARG A 49 5.10 -3.85 1.97
CA ARG A 49 4.10 -2.80 1.74
C ARG A 49 3.12 -3.16 0.63
N GLU A 50 3.56 -3.86 -0.41
CA GLU A 50 2.67 -4.35 -1.47
C GLU A 50 1.68 -5.41 -0.96
N GLU A 51 2.12 -6.30 -0.07
CA GLU A 51 1.22 -7.25 0.59
C GLU A 51 0.15 -6.53 1.42
N LEU A 52 0.54 -5.52 2.20
CA LEU A 52 -0.42 -4.72 2.97
C LEU A 52 -1.42 -3.97 2.08
N ILE A 53 -0.96 -3.42 0.95
CA ILE A 53 -1.83 -2.78 -0.04
C ILE A 53 -2.84 -3.80 -0.60
N ALA A 54 -2.40 -5.01 -0.94
CA ALA A 54 -3.28 -6.07 -1.43
C ALA A 54 -4.35 -6.46 -0.41
N ASP A 55 -4.00 -6.51 0.88
CA ASP A 55 -4.93 -6.80 1.97
C ASP A 55 -6.01 -5.70 2.11
N LEU A 56 -5.58 -4.44 2.09
CA LEU A 56 -6.48 -3.30 2.15
C LEU A 56 -7.39 -3.21 0.91
N GLU A 57 -6.90 -3.58 -0.27
CA GLU A 57 -7.72 -3.66 -1.48
C GLU A 57 -8.80 -4.73 -1.39
N ARG A 58 -8.48 -5.91 -0.82
CA ARG A 58 -9.47 -6.96 -0.54
C ARG A 58 -10.53 -6.46 0.44
N ARG A 59 -10.13 -5.76 1.50
CA ARG A 59 -11.07 -5.17 2.46
C ARG A 59 -11.95 -4.10 1.82
N ARG A 60 -11.38 -3.22 0.98
CA ARG A 60 -12.13 -2.23 0.20
C ARG A 60 -13.19 -2.89 -0.68
N ALA A 61 -12.84 -4.01 -1.34
CA ALA A 61 -13.76 -4.74 -2.19
C ALA A 61 -14.94 -5.33 -1.39
N ASP A 62 -14.67 -5.91 -0.21
CA ASP A 62 -15.71 -6.40 0.69
C ASP A 62 -16.64 -5.27 1.18
N LEU A 63 -16.07 -4.16 1.63
CA LEU A 63 -16.84 -3.00 2.10
C LEU A 63 -17.75 -2.43 1.01
N ARG A 64 -17.23 -2.29 -0.22
CA ARG A 64 -18.04 -1.88 -1.38
C ARG A 64 -19.16 -2.87 -1.68
N GLN A 65 -18.90 -4.17 -1.59
CA GLN A 65 -19.94 -5.18 -1.78
C GLN A 65 -21.02 -5.10 -0.70
N ARG A 66 -20.64 -4.84 0.57
CA ARG A 66 -21.59 -4.65 1.68
C ARG A 66 -22.46 -3.42 1.47
N LEU A 67 -21.90 -2.31 1.00
CA LEU A 67 -22.66 -1.10 0.65
C LEU A 67 -23.65 -1.33 -0.49
N GLN A 68 -23.28 -2.11 -1.51
CA GLN A 68 -24.18 -2.44 -2.62
C GLN A 68 -25.34 -3.36 -2.23
N ARG A 69 -25.21 -4.10 -1.12
CA ARG A 69 -26.23 -5.02 -0.59
C ARG A 69 -27.11 -4.40 0.49
N SER A 70 -26.77 -3.20 0.96
CA SER A 70 -27.52 -2.42 1.96
C SER A 70 -28.53 -1.51 1.28
#